data_AF-A0A1H6BHE3-F1
#
_entry.id   AF-A0A1H6BHE3-F1
#
_cell.length_a   1.000
_cell.length_b   1.000
_cell.length_c   1.000
_cell.angle_alpha   90.00
_cell.angle_beta   90.00
_cell.angle_gamma   90.00
#
_symmetry.space_group_name_H-M   'P 1'
#
loop_
_entity.id
_entity.type
_entity.pdbx_description
1 polymer ?
#
loop_
_entity_poly.entity_id
_entity_poly.type
_entity_poly.pdbx_seq_one_letter_code
_entity_poly.pdbx_strand_id
1 'polypeptide(L)'
;MEITHNTLEGQGLDRKLQDMLTSCFTTSSNLSTLTLEQQTNLIQLFDQIKYKDIIDQGFWSLKGGLNHYHLSLNEIKMTLLEVMSSRSDEKERLILKEVFLFLNILDDPSFYQLFALRQLINCPEEIFDEKYENVKAEYFNS
;
A
#
# COMPACT_ATOMS: atom_id res chain seq x y z
N MET A 1 -24.97 35.56 2.81
CA MET A 1 -24.32 34.50 3.61
C MET A 1 -23.84 33.45 2.63
N GLU A 2 -22.55 33.46 2.32
CA GLU A 2 -21.93 32.47 1.43
C GLU A 2 -21.68 31.21 2.25
N ILE A 3 -22.51 30.19 2.02
CA ILE A 3 -22.41 28.90 2.68
C ILE A 3 -21.38 28.08 1.91
N THR A 4 -20.14 28.11 2.41
CA THR A 4 -19.24 26.96 2.55
C THR A 4 -19.27 25.90 1.42
N HIS A 5 -18.68 26.20 0.26
CA HIS A 5 -18.29 25.16 -0.70
C HIS A 5 -16.97 24.45 -0.33
N ASN A 6 -16.10 25.10 0.46
CA ASN A 6 -14.77 24.56 0.84
C ASN A 6 -14.78 23.43 1.88
N THR A 7 -15.84 23.28 2.69
CA THR A 7 -15.86 22.27 3.76
C THR A 7 -16.27 20.88 3.28
N LEU A 8 -17.06 20.77 2.22
CA LEU A 8 -17.49 19.48 1.66
C LEU A 8 -16.37 18.78 0.88
N GLU A 9 -15.59 19.53 0.10
CA GLU A 9 -14.41 19.00 -0.59
C GLU A 9 -13.30 18.60 0.41
N GLY A 10 -13.07 19.40 1.44
CA GLY A 10 -12.12 19.08 2.52
C GLY A 10 -12.50 17.81 3.30
N GLN A 11 -13.79 17.61 3.61
CA GLN A 11 -14.27 16.39 4.27
C GLN A 11 -14.13 15.14 3.39
N GLY A 12 -14.31 15.28 2.08
CA GLY A 12 -14.08 14.20 1.12
C GLY A 12 -12.61 13.82 1.01
N LEU A 13 -11.72 14.82 0.98
CA LEU A 13 -10.29 14.64 0.93
C LEU A 13 -9.76 13.95 2.20
N ASP A 14 -10.16 14.43 3.38
CA ASP A 14 -9.75 13.87 4.66
C ASP A 14 -10.14 12.39 4.77
N ARG A 15 -11.35 12.04 4.33
CA ARG A 15 -11.81 10.65 4.33
C ARG A 15 -10.97 9.78 3.40
N LYS A 16 -10.70 10.24 2.17
CA LYS A 16 -9.84 9.53 1.22
C LYS A 16 -8.40 9.37 1.72
N LEU A 17 -7.88 10.37 2.41
CA LEU A 17 -6.57 10.27 3.05
C LEU A 17 -6.57 9.23 4.16
N GLN A 18 -7.60 9.17 5.00
CA GLN A 18 -7.72 8.13 6.03
C GLN A 18 -7.82 6.72 5.43
N ASP A 19 -8.58 6.56 4.33
CA ASP A 19 -8.69 5.29 3.62
C ASP A 19 -7.30 4.88 3.06
N MET A 20 -6.61 5.80 2.37
CA MET A 20 -5.25 5.57 1.87
C MET A 20 -4.25 5.24 2.98
N LEU A 21 -4.26 5.98 4.10
CA LEU A 21 -3.38 5.73 5.24
C LEU A 21 -3.58 4.34 5.84
N THR A 22 -4.83 3.90 5.91
CA THR A 22 -5.21 2.57 6.39
C THR A 22 -4.59 1.51 5.49
N SER A 23 -4.82 1.62 4.18
CA SER A 23 -4.29 0.67 3.18
C SER A 23 -2.76 0.73 2.99
N CYS A 24 -2.15 1.91 3.17
CA CYS A 24 -0.70 2.10 3.18
C CYS A 24 -0.07 1.85 4.55
N PHE A 25 -0.86 1.44 5.54
CA PHE A 25 -0.39 1.01 6.84
C PHE A 25 0.48 2.05 7.56
N THR A 26 0.09 3.32 7.51
CA THR A 26 0.89 4.42 8.07
C THR A 26 0.03 5.38 8.88
N THR A 27 0.66 6.24 9.69
CA THR A 27 -0.01 7.22 10.54
C THR A 27 -0.09 8.58 9.87
N SER A 28 -1.09 9.38 10.23
CA SER A 28 -1.31 10.73 9.69
C SER A 28 -0.18 11.73 9.97
N SER A 29 0.73 11.41 10.89
CA SER A 29 1.89 12.24 11.25
C SER A 29 2.79 12.59 10.06
N ASN A 30 2.90 11.70 9.07
CA ASN A 30 3.79 11.91 7.93
C ASN A 30 3.07 12.63 6.77
N LEU A 31 1.74 12.70 6.79
CA LEU A 31 0.97 13.53 5.86
C LEU A 31 0.97 15.00 6.29
N SER A 32 1.03 15.29 7.60
CA SER A 32 1.03 16.67 8.09
C SER A 32 2.26 17.48 7.66
N THR A 33 3.32 16.81 7.20
CA THR A 33 4.51 17.44 6.61
C THR A 33 4.40 17.67 5.12
N LEU A 34 3.35 17.19 4.45
CA LEU A 34 3.15 17.35 3.01
C LEU A 34 2.11 18.43 2.73
N THR A 35 2.30 19.16 1.63
CA THR A 35 1.35 20.18 1.17
C THR A 35 0.04 19.56 0.68
N LEU A 36 -1.03 20.36 0.63
CA LEU A 36 -2.33 19.91 0.12
C LEU A 36 -2.26 19.35 -1.32
N GLU A 37 -1.40 19.93 -2.15
CA GLU A 37 -1.17 19.47 -3.53
C GLU A 37 -0.52 18.08 -3.54
N GLN A 38 0.53 17.88 -2.74
CA GLN A 38 1.21 16.58 -2.61
C GLN A 38 0.28 15.51 -2.04
N GLN A 39 -0.55 15.85 -1.06
CA GLN A 39 -1.59 14.96 -0.53
C GLN A 39 -2.61 14.56 -1.60
N THR A 40 -3.03 15.50 -2.44
CA THR A 40 -3.95 15.23 -3.56
C THR A 40 -3.32 14.31 -4.60
N ASN A 41 -2.04 14.52 -4.92
CA ASN A 41 -1.28 13.69 -5.84
C ASN A 41 -1.17 12.23 -5.35
N LEU A 42 -0.97 12.02 -4.04
CA LEU A 42 -0.97 10.68 -3.45
C LEU A 42 -2.30 9.96 -3.63
N ILE A 43 -3.41 10.67 -3.42
CA ILE A 43 -4.76 10.10 -3.59
C ILE A 43 -5.00 9.71 -5.06
N GLN A 44 -4.55 10.53 -6.01
CA GLN A 44 -4.70 10.22 -7.43
C GLN A 44 -3.94 8.94 -7.82
N LEU A 45 -2.76 8.70 -7.26
CA LEU A 45 -2.04 7.43 -7.45
C LEU A 45 -2.77 6.27 -6.74
N PHE A 46 -3.23 6.48 -5.50
CA PHE A 46 -3.97 5.46 -4.76
C PHE A 46 -5.24 4.99 -5.48
N ASP A 47 -5.98 5.91 -6.10
CA ASP A 47 -7.21 5.60 -6.82
C ASP A 47 -6.96 4.69 -8.04
N GLN A 48 -5.75 4.69 -8.61
CA GLN A 48 -5.36 3.83 -9.75
C GLN A 48 -5.05 2.38 -9.37
N ILE A 49 -4.79 2.10 -8.09
CA ILE A 49 -4.43 0.76 -7.63
C ILE A 49 -5.67 -0.14 -7.66
N LYS A 50 -5.60 -1.24 -8.41
CA LYS A 50 -6.77 -2.09 -8.71
C LYS A 50 -7.21 -2.94 -7.54
N TYR A 51 -6.27 -3.56 -6.81
CA TYR A 51 -6.57 -4.50 -5.73
C TYR A 51 -6.27 -3.92 -4.34
N LYS A 52 -6.32 -2.59 -4.18
CA LYS A 52 -6.00 -1.90 -2.91
C LYS A 52 -6.81 -2.41 -1.70
N ASP A 53 -8.11 -2.63 -1.88
CA ASP A 53 -9.02 -3.06 -0.80
C ASP A 53 -8.72 -4.49 -0.31
N ILE A 54 -8.23 -5.35 -1.20
CA ILE A 54 -7.88 -6.74 -0.91
C ILE A 54 -6.52 -6.80 -0.18
N ILE A 55 -5.58 -5.93 -0.56
CA ILE A 55 -4.25 -5.85 0.05
C ILE A 55 -4.33 -5.31 1.49
N ASP A 56 -5.22 -4.36 1.75
CA ASP A 56 -5.47 -3.79 3.09
C ASP A 56 -5.86 -4.87 4.11
N GLN A 57 -6.78 -5.76 3.76
CA GLN A 57 -7.24 -6.83 4.66
C GLN A 57 -6.22 -7.97 4.83
N GLY A 58 -5.47 -8.31 3.77
CA GLY A 58 -4.51 -9.42 3.80
C GLY A 58 -3.20 -9.11 4.53
N PHE A 59 -2.71 -7.87 4.43
CA PHE A 59 -1.38 -7.51 4.92
C PHE A 59 -1.35 -6.93 6.34
N TRP A 60 -2.49 -6.55 6.94
CA TRP A 60 -2.53 -6.05 8.32
C TRP A 60 -1.85 -7.01 9.32
N SER A 61 -2.03 -8.32 9.12
CA SER A 61 -1.39 -9.40 9.88
C SER A 61 0.06 -9.73 9.47
N LEU A 62 0.46 -9.42 8.23
CA LEU A 62 1.82 -9.70 7.70
C LEU A 62 2.80 -8.53 7.89
N LYS A 63 2.28 -7.31 8.08
CA LYS A 63 3.01 -6.03 8.18
C LYS A 63 4.14 -6.03 9.22
N GLY A 64 3.97 -6.73 10.34
CA GLY A 64 4.98 -6.78 11.41
C GLY A 64 6.28 -7.47 10.98
N GLY A 65 6.18 -8.53 10.17
CA GLY A 65 7.33 -9.29 9.68
C GLY A 65 7.92 -8.72 8.39
N LEU A 66 7.09 -8.33 7.43
CA LEU A 66 7.55 -7.95 6.09
C LEU A 66 8.30 -6.61 6.05
N ASN A 67 7.95 -5.66 6.92
CA ASN A 67 8.65 -4.37 6.99
C ASN A 67 10.08 -4.47 7.48
N HIS A 68 10.43 -5.52 8.23
CA HIS A 68 11.78 -5.65 8.77
C HIS A 68 12.78 -6.15 7.73
N TYR A 69 12.31 -6.85 6.68
CA TYR A 69 13.17 -7.59 5.76
C TYR A 69 13.14 -7.11 4.30
N HIS A 70 12.33 -6.10 3.95
CA HIS A 70 12.23 -5.55 2.59
C HIS A 70 12.02 -6.61 1.49
N LEU A 71 11.29 -7.69 1.79
CA LEU A 71 11.09 -8.80 0.85
C LEU A 71 10.11 -8.41 -0.26
N SER A 72 10.47 -8.74 -1.50
CA SER A 72 9.58 -8.73 -2.65
C SER A 72 8.47 -9.78 -2.51
N LEU A 73 7.36 -9.60 -3.24
CA LEU A 73 6.26 -10.57 -3.23
C LEU A 73 6.72 -11.97 -3.66
N ASN A 74 7.69 -12.06 -4.59
CA ASN A 74 8.29 -13.31 -5.02
C ASN A 74 9.14 -13.97 -3.92
N GLU A 75 9.93 -13.20 -3.16
CA GLU A 75 10.66 -13.75 -2.02
C GLU A 75 9.71 -14.27 -0.94
N ILE A 76 8.62 -13.55 -0.67
CA ILE A 76 7.57 -14.01 0.26
C ILE A 76 6.94 -15.33 -0.22
N LYS A 77 6.59 -15.41 -1.51
CA LYS A 77 6.05 -16.62 -2.14
C LYS A 77 7.03 -17.80 -2.03
N MET A 78 8.32 -17.57 -2.27
CA MET A 78 9.37 -18.60 -2.17
C MET A 78 9.56 -19.08 -0.73
N THR A 79 9.66 -18.16 0.23
CA THR A 79 9.75 -18.53 1.65
C THR A 79 8.51 -19.33 2.10
N LEU A 80 7.32 -18.96 1.61
CA LEU A 80 6.09 -19.68 1.93
C LEU A 80 6.11 -21.12 1.38
N LEU A 81 6.63 -21.33 0.17
CA LEU A 81 6.83 -22.67 -0.42
C LEU A 81 7.80 -23.52 0.42
N GLU A 82 8.92 -22.94 0.86
CA GLU A 82 9.89 -23.60 1.72
C GLU A 82 9.26 -24.03 3.06
N VAL A 83 8.52 -23.12 3.71
CA VAL A 83 7.79 -23.43 4.95
C VAL A 83 6.78 -24.55 4.72
N MET A 84 5.96 -24.48 3.66
CA MET A 84 4.99 -25.53 3.31
C MET A 84 5.64 -26.90 3.12
N SER A 85 6.79 -26.94 2.45
CA SER A 85 7.52 -28.19 2.20
C SER A 85 8.02 -28.86 3.48
N SER A 86 8.30 -28.07 4.53
CA SER A 86 8.78 -28.55 5.82
C SER A 86 7.66 -28.94 6.80
N ARG A 87 6.40 -28.59 6.52
CA ARG A 87 5.27 -28.87 7.41
C ARG A 87 4.73 -30.28 7.20
N SER A 88 4.59 -31.02 8.29
CA SER A 88 4.02 -32.37 8.31
C SER A 88 2.50 -32.37 8.50
N ASP A 89 1.94 -31.36 9.17
CA ASP A 89 0.50 -31.24 9.40
C ASP A 89 -0.24 -30.85 8.10
N GLU A 90 -1.30 -31.58 7.78
CA GLU A 90 -2.08 -31.36 6.56
C GLU A 90 -2.96 -30.11 6.61
N LYS A 91 -3.54 -29.81 7.78
CA LYS A 91 -4.37 -28.60 7.95
C LYS A 91 -3.52 -27.35 7.89
N GLU A 92 -2.35 -27.34 8.51
CA GLU A 92 -1.39 -26.24 8.40
C GLU A 92 -0.95 -26.04 6.94
N ARG A 93 -0.63 -27.12 6.22
CA ARG A 93 -0.29 -27.04 4.79
C ARG A 93 -1.44 -26.49 3.94
N LEU A 94 -2.69 -26.84 4.23
CA LEU A 94 -3.84 -26.28 3.51
C LEU A 94 -3.98 -24.77 3.75
N ILE A 95 -3.82 -24.31 4.99
CA ILE A 95 -3.83 -22.88 5.31
C ILE A 95 -2.72 -22.14 4.55
N LEU A 96 -1.50 -22.68 4.53
CA LEU A 96 -0.38 -22.07 3.81
C LEU A 96 -0.59 -22.06 2.29
N LYS A 97 -1.27 -23.06 1.72
CA LYS A 97 -1.65 -23.07 0.29
C LYS A 97 -2.67 -21.98 -0.03
N GLU A 98 -3.66 -21.77 0.83
CA GLU A 98 -4.62 -20.66 0.68
C GLU A 98 -3.92 -19.31 0.73
N VAL A 99 -2.96 -19.12 1.63
CA VAL A 99 -2.12 -17.91 1.67
C VAL A 99 -1.32 -17.77 0.37
N PHE A 100 -0.73 -18.84 -0.15
CA PHE A 100 0.01 -18.79 -1.42
C PHE A 100 -0.89 -18.42 -2.61
N LEU A 101 -2.11 -18.96 -2.68
CA LEU A 101 -3.08 -18.61 -3.70
C LEU A 101 -3.51 -17.14 -3.58
N PHE A 102 -3.75 -16.67 -2.37
CA PHE A 102 -4.03 -15.26 -2.09
C PHE A 102 -2.91 -14.35 -2.62
N LEU A 103 -1.64 -14.67 -2.35
CA LEU A 103 -0.50 -13.92 -2.87
C LEU A 103 -0.37 -13.95 -4.41
N ASN A 104 -0.98 -14.92 -5.10
CA ASN A 104 -1.02 -14.97 -6.56
C ASN A 104 -2.22 -14.23 -7.17
N ILE A 105 -3.31 -14.05 -6.41
CA ILE A 105 -4.44 -13.21 -6.82
C ILE A 105 -4.05 -11.74 -6.79
N LEU A 106 -3.17 -11.39 -5.86
CA LEU A 106 -2.50 -10.10 -5.87
C LEU A 106 -1.59 -10.02 -7.10
N ASP A 107 -1.93 -9.14 -8.03
CA ASP A 107 -1.02 -8.87 -9.12
C ASP A 107 0.21 -8.13 -8.58
N ASP A 108 1.39 -8.54 -9.06
CA ASP A 108 2.66 -7.90 -8.71
C ASP A 108 2.58 -6.37 -8.87
N PRO A 109 1.95 -5.79 -9.91
CA PRO A 109 1.79 -4.34 -10.05
C PRO A 109 1.09 -3.66 -8.87
N SER A 110 -0.09 -4.12 -8.41
CA SER A 110 -0.81 -3.45 -7.32
C SER A 110 -0.03 -3.50 -6.01
N PHE A 111 0.72 -4.59 -5.78
CA PHE A 111 1.60 -4.72 -4.61
C PHE A 111 2.72 -3.67 -4.63
N TYR A 112 3.44 -3.56 -5.76
CA TYR A 112 4.53 -2.58 -5.88
C TYR A 112 4.04 -1.14 -5.88
N GLN A 113 2.90 -0.86 -6.51
CA GLN A 113 2.24 0.45 -6.48
C GLN A 113 1.91 0.89 -5.05
N LEU A 114 1.33 0.01 -4.22
CA LEU A 114 1.05 0.32 -2.81
C LEU A 114 2.33 0.52 -2.00
N PHE A 115 3.34 -0.31 -2.23
CA PHE A 115 4.62 -0.18 -1.56
C PHE A 115 5.32 1.15 -1.91
N ALA A 116 5.33 1.53 -3.19
CA ALA A 116 5.90 2.78 -3.66
C ALA A 116 5.11 3.99 -3.11
N LEU A 117 3.77 3.92 -3.10
CA LEU A 117 2.93 4.95 -2.50
C LEU A 117 3.25 5.13 -1.01
N ARG A 118 3.49 4.03 -0.29
CA ARG A 118 3.92 4.09 1.11
C ARG A 118 5.30 4.74 1.28
N GLN A 119 6.23 4.51 0.36
CA GLN A 119 7.53 5.21 0.42
C GLN A 119 7.37 6.71 0.22
N LEU A 120 6.47 7.15 -0.68
CA LEU A 120 6.15 8.56 -0.89
C LEU A 120 5.55 9.21 0.36
N ILE A 121 4.63 8.52 1.06
CA ILE A 121 4.03 9.04 2.31
C ILE A 121 5.10 9.24 3.41
N ASN A 122 6.16 8.45 3.41
CA ASN A 122 7.24 8.54 4.40
C ASN A 122 8.43 9.38 3.92
N CYS A 123 8.28 10.06 2.79
CA CYS A 123 9.33 10.85 2.17
C CYS A 123 9.39 12.26 2.77
N PRO A 124 10.58 12.85 2.97
CA PRO A 124 10.70 14.27 3.27
C PRO A 124 10.08 15.13 2.16
N GLU A 125 9.49 16.26 2.53
CA GLU A 125 8.80 17.20 1.63
C GLU A 125 9.75 17.70 0.53
N GLU A 126 11.01 17.95 0.85
CA GLU A 126 11.99 18.60 -0.03
C GLU A 126 12.36 17.76 -1.27
N ILE A 127 12.18 16.44 -1.20
CA ILE A 127 12.50 15.51 -2.28
C ILE A 127 11.25 14.78 -2.79
N PHE A 128 10.06 15.17 -2.31
CA PHE A 128 8.81 14.49 -2.62
C PHE A 128 8.52 14.54 -4.12
N ASP A 129 8.59 15.72 -4.75
CA ASP A 129 8.19 15.91 -6.14
C ASP A 129 9.08 15.09 -7.10
N GLU A 130 10.39 15.05 -6.84
CA GLU A 130 11.33 14.22 -7.60
C GLU A 130 11.00 12.73 -7.45
N LYS A 131 10.78 12.25 -6.22
CA LYS A 131 10.41 10.85 -5.99
C LYS A 131 9.05 10.50 -6.57
N TYR A 132 8.10 11.42 -6.53
CA TYR A 132 6.76 11.23 -7.06
C TYR A 132 6.80 10.93 -8.56
N GLU A 133 7.54 11.73 -9.33
CA GLU A 133 7.68 11.51 -10.77
C GLU A 133 8.39 10.18 -11.09
N ASN A 134 9.42 9.82 -10.31
CA ASN A 134 10.10 8.53 -10.46
C ASN A 134 9.15 7.34 -10.21
N VAL A 135 8.41 7.38 -9.08
CA VAL A 135 7.44 6.33 -8.72
C VAL A 135 6.34 6.22 -9.76
N LYS A 136 5.82 7.35 -10.23
CA LYS A 136 4.77 7.40 -11.24
C LYS A 136 5.25 6.76 -12.56
N ALA A 137 6.46 7.10 -13.00
CA ALA A 137 7.05 6.55 -14.21
C ALA A 137 7.31 5.03 -14.11
N GLU A 138 7.77 4.55 -12.96
CA GLU A 138 8.17 3.15 -12.77
C GLU A 138 6.98 2.19 -12.54
N TYR A 139 5.96 2.65 -11.81
CA TYR A 139 4.90 1.77 -11.30
C TYR A 139 3.49 2.09 -11.82
N PHE A 140 3.23 3.29 -12.34
CA PHE A 140 1.87 3.74 -12.70
C PHE A 140 1.69 4.07 -14.19
N ASN A 141 2.78 4.28 -14.94
CA ASN A 141 2.74 4.56 -16.38
C ASN A 141 3.08 3.33 -17.25
N SER A 142 3.27 2.16 -16.63
CA SER A 142 3.77 0.92 -17.21
C SER A 142 2.69 0.05 -17.83
#